data_AF-A0A6M0BPY6-F1
#
_entry.id   AF-A0A6M0BPY6-F1
#
_cell.length_a   1.000
_cell.length_b   1.000
_cell.length_c   1.000
_cell.angle_alpha   90.00
_cell.angle_beta   90.00
_cell.angle_gamma   90.00
#
_symmetry.space_group_name_H-M   'P 1'
#
loop_
_entity.id
_entity.type
_entity.pdbx_description
1 polymer ?
#
loop_
_entity_poly.entity_id
_entity_poly.type
_entity_poly.pdbx_seq_one_letter_code
_entity_poly.pdbx_strand_id
1 'polypeptide(L)'
;MRYAYQYRLRLAKSQIAKVEKWLDMLRHQYNYLLADRFNWFEQNRCPINSCPLVCHLPDLRNNPDYFSQKKTLPQLKKDRPWYSYIHAHVLQDCVKRVDLAFKRFLKGDSNGKKSGRPRFKSKNRYKSFTFPSLSKNPINGNILTLPKFGKVKMIYHRPIPEGFKIKTATITRKADGYYVTLSIQDDSVPEVIPVDSVENPIGIDMGLKSFLVKSDGSEVPIPQYYRKAQKRLKKIQKVVSRSKKGSNNRKKAVSKLGKAHQRVADTRKDVHFKTAKGLLNM
;
A
#
# COMPACT_ATOMS: atom_id res chain seq x y z
N MET A 1 -1.65 -14.64 15.83
CA MET A 1 -2.04 -13.22 15.64
C MET A 1 -1.15 -12.46 14.62
N ARG A 2 -1.66 -11.45 13.89
CA ARG A 2 -0.85 -10.68 12.91
C ARG A 2 -1.02 -9.16 13.06
N TYR A 3 0.09 -8.43 13.15
CA TYR A 3 0.12 -6.97 13.27
C TYR A 3 0.95 -6.30 12.17
N ALA A 4 0.71 -5.00 11.98
CA ALA A 4 1.48 -4.15 11.07
C ALA A 4 2.04 -2.94 11.83
N TYR A 5 3.35 -2.92 12.06
CA TYR A 5 4.05 -1.80 12.72
C TYR A 5 4.72 -0.92 11.67
N GLN A 6 4.56 0.40 11.79
CA GLN A 6 5.12 1.36 10.83
C GLN A 6 6.16 2.25 11.50
N TYR A 7 7.35 2.31 10.92
CA TYR A 7 8.47 3.13 11.40
C TYR A 7 8.93 4.08 10.31
N ARG A 8 9.38 5.28 10.71
CA ARG A 8 10.00 6.23 9.77
C ARG A 8 11.46 5.85 9.53
N LEU A 9 11.87 5.82 8.28
CA LEU A 9 13.26 5.54 7.89
C LEU A 9 14.07 6.84 7.81
N ARG A 10 15.33 6.77 8.25
CA ARG A 10 16.35 7.80 8.11
C ARG A 10 17.37 7.29 7.08
N LEU A 11 17.01 7.42 5.80
CA LEU A 11 17.82 6.96 4.67
C LEU A 11 18.92 7.96 4.33
N ALA A 12 20.11 7.46 3.98
CA ALA A 12 21.17 8.25 3.35
C ALA A 12 20.77 8.68 1.93
N LYS A 13 21.41 9.73 1.38
CA LYS A 13 21.10 10.23 0.02
C LYS A 13 21.23 9.13 -1.05
N SER A 14 22.25 8.29 -0.96
CA SER A 14 22.46 7.13 -1.86
C SER A 14 21.33 6.10 -1.75
N GLN A 15 20.87 5.81 -0.54
CA GLN A 15 19.74 4.91 -0.29
C GLN A 15 18.42 5.47 -0.84
N ILE A 16 18.19 6.78 -0.68
CA ILE A 16 17.03 7.48 -1.25
C ILE A 16 17.04 7.35 -2.78
N ALA A 17 18.16 7.65 -3.43
CA ALA A 17 18.29 7.52 -4.88
C ALA A 17 18.00 6.08 -5.35
N LYS A 18 18.47 5.08 -4.59
CA LYS A 18 18.21 3.67 -4.87
C LYS A 18 16.73 3.30 -4.71
N VAL A 19 16.06 3.77 -3.65
CA VAL A 19 14.61 3.57 -3.45
C VAL A 19 13.81 4.18 -4.61
N GLU A 20 14.14 5.40 -5.01
CA GLU A 20 13.48 6.09 -6.13
C GLU A 20 13.68 5.35 -7.46
N LYS A 21 14.91 4.87 -7.74
CA LYS A 21 15.22 4.07 -8.92
C LYS A 21 14.41 2.78 -8.93
N TRP A 22 14.33 2.07 -7.80
CA TRP A 22 13.54 0.85 -7.67
C TRP A 22 12.05 1.10 -7.89
N LEU A 23 11.49 2.14 -7.27
CA LEU A 23 10.07 2.50 -7.45
C LEU A 23 9.73 2.79 -8.92
N ASP A 24 10.62 3.47 -9.64
CA ASP A 24 10.39 3.78 -11.04
C ASP A 24 10.51 2.56 -11.94
N MET A 25 11.50 1.70 -11.72
CA MET A 25 11.64 0.43 -12.44
C MET A 25 10.46 -0.51 -12.19
N LEU A 26 10.04 -0.69 -10.93
CA LEU A 26 8.90 -1.51 -10.56
C LEU A 26 7.59 -0.95 -11.14
N ARG A 27 7.46 0.38 -11.25
CA ARG A 27 6.33 1.00 -11.95
C ARG A 27 6.26 0.59 -13.41
N HIS A 28 7.38 0.65 -14.13
CA HIS A 28 7.41 0.24 -15.54
C HIS A 28 7.07 -1.24 -15.67
N GLN A 29 7.65 -2.10 -14.83
CA GLN A 29 7.34 -3.53 -14.86
C GLN A 29 5.87 -3.81 -14.53
N TYR A 30 5.30 -3.13 -13.52
CA TYR A 30 3.88 -3.26 -13.20
C TYR A 30 2.99 -2.90 -14.40
N ASN A 31 3.29 -1.78 -15.08
CA ASN A 31 2.48 -1.33 -16.22
C ASN A 31 2.62 -2.27 -17.41
N TYR A 32 3.82 -2.77 -17.68
CA TYR A 32 4.08 -3.74 -18.73
C TYR A 32 3.28 -5.03 -18.53
N LEU A 33 3.38 -5.63 -17.34
CA LEU A 33 2.65 -6.86 -17.00
C LEU A 33 1.13 -6.65 -17.00
N LEU A 34 0.67 -5.48 -16.59
CA LEU A 34 -0.75 -5.15 -16.63
C LEU A 34 -1.24 -4.95 -18.07
N ALA A 35 -0.42 -4.35 -18.95
CA ALA A 35 -0.75 -4.19 -20.36
C ALA A 35 -0.82 -5.54 -21.07
N ASP A 36 0.12 -6.44 -20.80
CA ASP A 36 0.11 -7.82 -21.31
C ASP A 36 -1.18 -8.57 -20.96
N ARG A 37 -1.64 -8.46 -19.71
CA ARG A 37 -2.93 -9.03 -19.27
C ARG A 37 -4.13 -8.38 -19.94
N PHE A 38 -4.13 -7.06 -20.11
CA PHE A 38 -5.21 -6.39 -20.82
C PHE A 38 -5.25 -6.78 -22.30
N ASN A 39 -4.09 -6.87 -22.96
CA ASN A 39 -4.01 -7.31 -24.34
C ASN A 39 -4.62 -8.72 -24.47
N TRP A 40 -4.22 -9.66 -23.61
CA TRP A 40 -4.83 -11.01 -23.61
C TRP A 40 -6.33 -10.97 -23.36
N PHE A 41 -6.78 -10.18 -22.37
CA PHE A 41 -8.19 -10.08 -22.02
C PHE A 41 -9.05 -9.46 -23.12
N GLU A 42 -8.56 -8.45 -23.81
CA GLU A 42 -9.26 -7.79 -24.92
C GLU A 42 -9.31 -8.68 -26.16
N GLN A 43 -8.24 -9.44 -26.42
CA GLN A 43 -8.18 -10.44 -27.50
C GLN A 43 -9.14 -11.62 -27.28
N ASN A 44 -9.35 -12.05 -26.04
CA ASN A 44 -10.15 -13.25 -25.72
C ASN A 44 -11.59 -12.94 -25.30
N ARG A 45 -12.02 -11.67 -25.35
CA ARG A 45 -13.39 -11.27 -24.99
C ARG A 45 -14.18 -10.94 -26.25
N CYS A 46 -15.17 -11.77 -26.61
CA CYS A 46 -16.25 -11.38 -27.51
C CYS A 46 -17.47 -10.93 -26.67
N PRO A 47 -18.17 -9.84 -27.02
CA PRO A 47 -19.50 -9.58 -26.48
C PRO A 47 -20.41 -10.78 -26.78
N ILE A 48 -21.10 -11.30 -25.77
CA ILE A 48 -21.92 -12.53 -25.86
C ILE A 48 -22.99 -12.48 -26.98
N ASN A 49 -23.32 -11.28 -27.48
CA ASN A 49 -24.40 -11.06 -28.44
C ASN A 49 -23.96 -10.49 -29.80
N SER A 50 -22.67 -10.53 -30.16
CA SER A 50 -22.21 -10.15 -31.50
C SER A 50 -20.73 -10.48 -31.69
N CYS A 51 -20.43 -11.53 -32.45
CA CYS A 51 -19.14 -11.60 -33.13
C CYS A 51 -19.41 -11.21 -34.61
N PRO A 52 -18.70 -10.21 -35.17
CA PRO A 52 -18.86 -9.84 -36.58
C PRO A 52 -18.57 -11.03 -37.51
N LEU A 53 -19.25 -11.13 -38.65
CA LEU A 53 -19.02 -12.16 -39.67
C LEU A 53 -17.56 -12.20 -40.16
N VAL A 54 -16.87 -11.07 -40.07
CA VAL A 54 -15.42 -10.95 -40.30
C VAL A 54 -14.80 -10.35 -39.04
N CYS A 55 -14.07 -11.15 -38.27
CA CYS A 55 -13.32 -10.67 -37.11
C CYS A 55 -11.86 -11.11 -37.17
N HIS A 56 -10.97 -10.27 -36.64
CA HIS A 56 -9.58 -10.65 -36.45
C HIS A 56 -9.49 -11.68 -35.32
N LEU A 57 -8.96 -12.86 -35.63
CA LEU A 57 -8.62 -13.87 -34.64
C LEU A 57 -7.20 -13.58 -34.11
N PRO A 58 -7.04 -13.29 -32.82
CA PRO A 58 -5.72 -13.08 -32.24
C PRO A 58 -4.96 -14.40 -32.13
N ASP A 59 -3.63 -14.33 -32.11
CA ASP A 59 -2.78 -15.50 -31.90
C ASP A 59 -3.15 -16.21 -30.59
N LEU A 60 -3.41 -17.51 -30.69
CA LEU A 60 -3.73 -18.35 -29.54
C LEU A 60 -2.56 -18.35 -28.57
N ARG A 61 -2.80 -17.82 -27.36
CA ARG A 61 -1.82 -17.83 -26.29
C ARG A 61 -2.47 -18.08 -24.94
N ASN A 62 -1.73 -18.77 -24.07
CA ASN A 62 -2.14 -19.05 -22.70
C ASN A 62 -2.36 -17.77 -21.90
N ASN A 63 -3.26 -17.83 -20.91
CA ASN A 63 -3.53 -16.72 -20.00
C ASN A 63 -2.25 -16.27 -19.27
N PRO A 64 -1.87 -14.98 -19.33
CA PRO A 64 -0.75 -14.43 -18.59
C PRO A 64 -1.06 -14.32 -17.09
N ASP A 65 -1.14 -15.47 -16.43
CA ASP A 65 -1.35 -15.63 -15.00
C ASP A 65 -0.11 -15.27 -14.16
N TYR A 66 -0.18 -15.49 -12.85
CA TYR A 66 0.96 -15.18 -11.96
C TYR A 66 2.20 -16.01 -12.30
N PHE A 67 2.04 -17.31 -12.60
CA PHE A 67 3.17 -18.22 -12.78
C PHE A 67 3.89 -17.98 -14.11
N SER A 68 3.14 -17.81 -15.21
CA SER A 68 3.67 -17.46 -16.53
C SER A 68 4.44 -16.14 -16.49
N GLN A 69 3.85 -15.06 -15.95
CA GLN A 69 4.52 -13.77 -15.83
C GLN A 69 5.70 -13.78 -14.83
N LYS A 70 5.68 -14.68 -13.84
CA LYS A 70 6.86 -14.89 -12.96
C LYS A 70 7.99 -15.61 -13.71
N LYS A 71 7.66 -16.55 -14.61
CA LYS A 71 8.63 -17.29 -15.44
C LYS A 71 9.38 -16.40 -16.43
N THR A 72 8.84 -15.22 -16.79
CA THR A 72 9.54 -14.26 -17.66
C THR A 72 10.60 -13.42 -16.94
N LEU A 73 10.63 -13.40 -15.61
CA LEU A 73 11.56 -12.56 -14.84
C LEU A 73 13.05 -12.87 -15.05
N PRO A 74 13.50 -14.13 -15.23
CA PRO A 74 14.88 -14.42 -15.61
C PRO A 74 15.24 -13.83 -16.98
N GLN A 75 14.36 -13.99 -17.99
CA GLN A 75 14.58 -13.42 -19.31
C GLN A 75 14.61 -11.89 -19.27
N LEU A 76 13.71 -11.27 -18.50
CA LEU A 76 13.72 -9.82 -18.26
C LEU A 76 15.09 -9.33 -17.76
N LYS A 77 15.76 -10.10 -16.89
CA LYS A 77 17.09 -9.73 -16.41
C LYS A 77 18.20 -9.92 -17.44
N LYS A 78 18.02 -10.83 -18.41
CA LYS A 78 18.93 -10.98 -19.55
C LYS A 78 18.75 -9.81 -20.53
N ASP A 79 17.52 -9.54 -20.93
CA ASP A 79 17.19 -8.47 -21.89
C ASP A 79 17.45 -7.08 -21.31
N ARG A 80 17.24 -6.93 -20.00
CA ARG A 80 17.38 -5.66 -19.27
C ARG A 80 18.22 -5.87 -18.02
N PRO A 81 19.56 -5.92 -18.14
CA PRO A 81 20.48 -6.23 -17.05
C PRO A 81 20.30 -5.34 -15.81
N TRP A 82 19.82 -4.10 -15.99
CA TRP A 82 19.56 -3.20 -14.87
C TRP A 82 18.46 -3.71 -13.91
N TYR A 83 17.62 -4.67 -14.28
CA TYR A 83 16.67 -5.30 -13.36
C TYR A 83 17.34 -6.21 -12.31
N SER A 84 18.57 -6.66 -12.55
CA SER A 84 19.37 -7.42 -11.58
C SER A 84 19.77 -6.59 -10.34
N TYR A 85 19.70 -5.26 -10.43
CA TYR A 85 19.87 -4.38 -9.27
C TYR A 85 18.73 -4.49 -8.26
N ILE A 86 17.54 -4.97 -8.66
CA ILE A 86 16.38 -5.16 -7.78
C ILE A 86 16.44 -6.55 -7.15
N HIS A 87 16.07 -6.64 -5.87
CA HIS A 87 15.95 -7.92 -5.19
C HIS A 87 14.89 -8.82 -5.86
N ALA A 88 15.24 -10.10 -6.10
CA ALA A 88 14.40 -11.01 -6.88
C ALA A 88 12.99 -11.17 -6.30
N HIS A 89 12.84 -11.31 -4.98
CA HIS A 89 11.52 -11.44 -4.35
C HIS A 89 10.68 -10.17 -4.46
N VAL A 90 11.30 -8.99 -4.61
CA VAL A 90 10.58 -7.73 -4.80
C VAL A 90 10.01 -7.66 -6.22
N LEU A 91 10.74 -8.18 -7.22
CA LEU A 91 10.20 -8.33 -8.58
C LEU A 91 9.03 -9.31 -8.62
N GLN A 92 9.14 -10.44 -7.91
CA GLN A 92 8.05 -11.41 -7.79
C GLN A 92 6.81 -10.80 -7.10
N ASP A 93 7.00 -10.01 -6.05
CA ASP A 93 5.92 -9.26 -5.40
C ASP A 93 5.23 -8.30 -6.38
N CYS A 94 5.98 -7.68 -7.30
CA CYS A 94 5.40 -6.83 -8.33
C CYS A 94 4.45 -7.61 -9.25
N VAL A 95 4.82 -8.83 -9.67
CA VAL A 95 3.93 -9.71 -10.45
C VAL A 95 2.68 -10.06 -9.64
N LYS A 96 2.85 -10.43 -8.36
CA LYS A 96 1.74 -10.75 -7.44
C LYS A 96 0.76 -9.59 -7.28
N ARG A 97 1.26 -8.35 -7.25
CA ARG A 97 0.41 -7.14 -7.18
C ARG A 97 -0.44 -6.95 -8.44
N VAL A 98 0.11 -7.23 -9.62
CA VAL A 98 -0.63 -7.18 -10.88
C VAL A 98 -1.71 -8.26 -10.91
N ASP A 99 -1.35 -9.48 -10.53
CA ASP A 99 -2.28 -10.62 -10.44
C ASP A 99 -3.47 -10.32 -9.52
N LEU A 100 -3.20 -9.84 -8.31
CA LEU A 100 -4.24 -9.49 -7.34
C LEU A 100 -5.14 -8.35 -7.84
N ALA A 101 -4.56 -7.34 -8.51
CA ALA A 101 -5.33 -6.25 -9.08
C ALA A 101 -6.27 -6.73 -10.21
N PHE A 102 -5.78 -7.63 -11.07
CA PHE A 102 -6.55 -8.17 -12.18
C PHE A 102 -7.64 -9.14 -11.71
N LYS A 103 -7.33 -10.04 -10.76
CA LYS A 103 -8.33 -10.95 -10.16
C LYS A 103 -9.48 -10.20 -9.49
N ARG A 104 -9.20 -9.11 -8.77
CA ARG A 104 -10.24 -8.26 -8.16
C ARG A 104 -11.15 -7.63 -9.21
N PHE A 105 -10.58 -7.23 -10.35
CA PHE A 105 -11.35 -6.69 -11.47
C PHE A 105 -12.28 -7.74 -12.08
N LEU A 106 -11.74 -8.92 -12.40
CA LEU A 106 -12.52 -10.02 -12.98
C LEU A 106 -13.63 -10.51 -12.04
N LYS A 107 -13.34 -10.69 -10.74
CA LYS A 107 -14.35 -11.11 -9.74
C LYS A 107 -15.53 -10.14 -9.64
N GLY A 108 -15.28 -8.85 -9.87
CA GLY A 108 -16.37 -7.88 -9.96
C GLY A 108 -17.20 -8.09 -11.23
N ASP A 109 -16.51 -8.09 -12.37
CA ASP A 109 -17.13 -8.21 -13.71
C ASP A 109 -18.01 -9.46 -13.82
N SER A 110 -17.53 -10.60 -13.31
CA SER A 110 -18.26 -11.88 -13.33
C SER A 110 -19.54 -11.88 -12.49
N ASN A 111 -19.61 -11.06 -11.44
CA ASN A 111 -20.71 -11.05 -10.48
C ASN A 111 -21.65 -9.84 -10.70
N GLY A 112 -21.57 -9.19 -11.87
CA GLY A 112 -22.34 -7.98 -12.19
C GLY A 112 -21.97 -6.74 -11.36
N LYS A 113 -20.93 -6.82 -10.52
CA LYS A 113 -20.51 -5.73 -9.61
C LYS A 113 -19.27 -5.01 -10.14
N LYS A 114 -19.31 -3.69 -10.24
CA LYS A 114 -18.16 -2.93 -10.78
C LYS A 114 -17.05 -2.75 -9.72
N SER A 115 -16.09 -3.68 -9.67
CA SER A 115 -14.88 -3.56 -8.82
C SER A 115 -13.83 -2.54 -9.35
N GLY A 116 -14.06 -2.01 -10.56
CA GLY A 116 -13.26 -0.98 -11.19
C GLY A 116 -12.04 -1.51 -11.95
N ARG A 117 -11.85 -1.03 -13.19
CA ARG A 117 -10.74 -1.44 -14.06
C ARG A 117 -9.37 -1.04 -13.46
N PRO A 118 -8.38 -1.95 -13.39
CA PRO A 118 -7.04 -1.62 -12.91
C PRO A 118 -6.40 -0.55 -13.79
N ARG A 119 -5.75 0.44 -13.15
CA ARG A 119 -5.12 1.56 -13.86
C ARG A 119 -3.60 1.42 -13.86
N PHE A 120 -2.98 1.78 -14.98
CA PHE A 120 -1.54 1.98 -15.05
C PHE A 120 -1.07 2.97 -13.97
N LYS A 121 0.10 2.74 -13.40
CA LYS A 121 0.67 3.55 -12.33
C LYS A 121 1.58 4.61 -12.95
N SER A 122 1.29 5.87 -12.66
CA SER A 122 2.22 6.98 -12.95
C SER A 122 3.30 7.05 -11.87
N LYS A 123 4.36 7.85 -12.11
CA LYS A 123 5.50 8.02 -11.18
C LYS A 123 5.08 8.35 -9.74
N ASN A 124 3.97 9.08 -9.59
CA ASN A 124 3.44 9.48 -8.28
C ASN A 124 2.41 8.49 -7.70
N ARG A 125 1.98 7.46 -8.44
CA ARG A 125 1.02 6.43 -7.96
C ARG A 125 1.70 5.17 -7.45
N TYR A 126 2.86 4.80 -7.99
CA TYR A 126 3.65 3.68 -7.47
C TYR A 126 4.57 4.20 -6.35
N LYS A 127 4.24 3.88 -5.09
CA LYS A 127 4.90 4.49 -3.92
C LYS A 127 5.51 3.49 -2.95
N SER A 128 5.31 2.19 -3.17
CA SER A 128 5.80 1.18 -2.24
C SER A 128 6.30 -0.05 -2.97
N PHE A 129 7.13 -0.81 -2.29
CA PHE A 129 7.52 -2.17 -2.67
C PHE A 129 7.71 -3.00 -1.41
N THR A 130 7.51 -4.30 -1.52
CA THR A 130 7.50 -5.21 -0.38
C THR A 130 8.59 -6.25 -0.52
N PHE A 131 9.33 -6.46 0.56
CA PHE A 131 10.15 -7.65 0.77
C PHE A 131 9.26 -8.73 1.39
N PRO A 132 8.96 -9.82 0.66
CA PRO A 132 8.12 -10.90 1.15
C PRO A 132 8.75 -11.72 2.27
N SER A 133 10.06 -11.63 2.44
CA SER A 133 10.83 -12.26 3.51
C SER A 133 12.05 -11.40 3.85
N LEU A 134 12.53 -11.51 5.09
CA LEU A 134 13.76 -10.89 5.59
C LEU A 134 14.66 -11.94 6.26
N SER A 135 15.88 -11.54 6.62
CA SER A 135 16.76 -12.32 7.49
C SER A 135 16.13 -12.55 8.87
N LYS A 136 16.56 -13.60 9.58
CA LYS A 136 16.01 -14.03 10.90
C LYS A 136 15.95 -12.88 11.92
N ASN A 137 17.02 -12.11 12.05
CA ASN A 137 17.11 -10.95 12.95
C ASN A 137 17.43 -9.69 12.13
N PRO A 138 16.44 -9.06 11.47
CA PRO A 138 16.70 -7.94 10.57
C PRO A 138 16.84 -6.62 11.33
N ILE A 139 16.47 -6.55 12.61
CA ILE A 139 16.53 -5.35 13.45
C ILE A 139 17.63 -5.52 14.49
N ASN A 140 18.49 -4.52 14.62
CA ASN A 140 19.41 -4.35 15.74
C ASN A 140 19.29 -2.91 16.26
N GLY A 141 18.63 -2.74 17.41
CA GLY A 141 18.28 -1.43 17.95
C GLY A 141 17.50 -0.57 16.95
N ASN A 142 18.05 0.58 16.58
CA ASN A 142 17.45 1.50 15.61
C ASN A 142 17.86 1.24 14.15
N ILE A 143 18.54 0.12 13.87
CA ILE A 143 19.03 -0.25 12.54
C ILE A 143 18.22 -1.42 12.00
N LEU A 144 17.71 -1.27 10.78
CA LEU A 144 17.06 -2.31 10.00
C LEU A 144 17.96 -2.72 8.83
N THR A 145 18.30 -3.99 8.74
CA THR A 145 19.07 -4.57 7.64
C THR A 145 18.13 -5.01 6.52
N LEU A 146 18.30 -4.42 5.34
CA LEU A 146 17.47 -4.68 4.16
C LEU A 146 18.29 -5.28 3.01
N PRO A 147 17.80 -6.33 2.31
CA PRO A 147 18.48 -6.89 1.16
C PRO A 147 18.79 -5.82 0.10
N LYS A 148 20.01 -5.81 -0.43
CA LYS A 148 20.56 -4.80 -1.36
C LYS A 148 20.66 -3.37 -0.81
N PHE A 149 20.05 -3.01 0.31
CA PHE A 149 20.14 -1.66 0.91
C PHE A 149 21.09 -1.59 2.10
N GLY A 150 21.46 -2.73 2.67
CA GLY A 150 22.35 -2.82 3.84
C GLY A 150 21.66 -2.32 5.11
N LYS A 151 22.45 -1.74 6.01
CA LYS A 151 21.98 -1.15 7.27
C LYS A 151 21.25 0.18 7.01
N VAL A 152 20.01 0.27 7.46
CA VAL A 152 19.15 1.45 7.33
C VAL A 152 18.71 1.91 8.71
N LYS A 153 18.95 3.17 9.05
CA LYS A 153 18.47 3.75 10.32
C LYS A 153 16.95 3.96 10.26
N MET A 154 16.27 3.68 11.36
CA MET A 154 14.84 3.93 11.55
C MET A 154 14.56 4.59 12.90
N ILE A 155 13.45 5.32 12.99
CA ILE A 155 12.96 5.85 14.28
C ILE A 155 12.26 4.71 15.01
N TYR A 156 13.02 4.00 15.85
CA TYR A 156 12.56 2.85 16.61
C TYR A 156 11.89 3.32 17.91
N HIS A 157 10.57 3.47 17.86
CA HIS A 157 9.74 3.99 18.96
C HIS A 157 8.84 2.91 19.59
N ARG A 158 8.89 1.68 19.05
CA ARG A 158 8.09 0.55 19.52
C ARG A 158 8.89 -0.73 19.31
N PRO A 159 9.27 -1.45 20.38
CA PRO A 159 9.91 -2.74 20.22
C PRO A 159 8.98 -3.76 19.58
N ILE A 160 9.54 -4.81 18.98
CA ILE A 160 8.74 -5.95 18.52
C ILE A 160 8.41 -6.79 19.76
N PRO A 161 7.14 -7.15 20.01
CA PRO A 161 6.78 -7.94 21.18
C PRO A 161 7.42 -9.34 21.10
N GLU A 162 7.65 -9.95 22.26
CA GLU A 162 8.17 -11.31 22.35
C GLU A 162 7.23 -12.31 21.66
N GLY A 163 7.77 -13.38 21.09
CA GLY A 163 7.03 -14.36 20.28
C GLY A 163 6.75 -13.93 18.83
N PHE A 164 6.75 -12.62 18.51
CA PHE A 164 6.44 -12.14 17.17
C PHE A 164 7.61 -12.29 16.18
N LYS A 165 7.33 -12.89 15.02
CA LYS A 165 8.26 -13.01 13.90
C LYS A 165 7.93 -12.00 12.81
N ILE A 166 8.96 -11.36 12.25
CA ILE A 166 8.80 -10.43 11.13
C ILE A 166 8.63 -11.22 9.84
N LYS A 167 7.45 -11.15 9.21
CA LYS A 167 7.15 -11.86 7.96
C LYS A 167 7.50 -11.03 6.74
N THR A 168 7.08 -9.76 6.69
CA THR A 168 7.29 -8.89 5.51
C THR A 168 7.71 -7.48 5.91
N ALA A 169 8.45 -6.80 5.03
CA ALA A 169 8.79 -5.38 5.17
C ALA A 169 8.38 -4.62 3.91
N THR A 170 7.49 -3.66 4.06
CA THR A 170 7.04 -2.80 2.95
C THR A 170 7.62 -1.41 3.09
N ILE A 171 8.47 -1.00 2.16
CA ILE A 171 8.97 0.37 2.09
C ILE A 171 7.94 1.21 1.35
N THR A 172 7.53 2.33 1.94
CA THR A 172 6.55 3.26 1.40
C THR A 172 7.07 4.69 1.41
N ARG A 173 6.99 5.35 0.26
CA ARG A 173 7.24 6.78 0.09
C ARG A 173 5.97 7.58 0.40
N LYS A 174 6.02 8.35 1.48
CA LYS A 174 5.00 9.36 1.85
C LYS A 174 5.47 10.77 1.45
N ALA A 175 4.69 11.80 1.77
CA ALA A 175 4.98 13.18 1.35
C ALA A 175 6.11 13.84 2.17
N ASP A 176 6.38 13.34 3.37
CA ASP A 176 7.39 13.84 4.30
C ASP A 176 8.62 12.93 4.47
N GLY A 177 8.61 11.76 3.84
CA GLY A 177 9.74 10.83 3.87
C GLY A 177 9.37 9.39 3.54
N TYR A 178 10.25 8.48 3.94
CA TYR A 178 10.13 7.05 3.71
C TYR A 178 9.81 6.33 5.01
N TYR A 179 8.99 5.30 4.90
CA TYR A 179 8.52 4.50 6.02
C TYR A 179 8.70 3.03 5.68
N VAL A 180 8.96 2.22 6.70
CA VAL A 180 8.86 0.77 6.62
C VAL A 180 7.62 0.34 7.41
N THR A 181 6.78 -0.49 6.79
CA THR A 181 5.72 -1.22 7.50
C THR A 181 6.16 -2.67 7.62
N LEU A 182 6.40 -3.11 8.85
CA LEU A 182 6.75 -4.47 9.19
C LEU A 182 5.47 -5.23 9.52
N SER A 183 5.20 -6.29 8.77
CA SER A 183 4.18 -7.26 9.14
C SER A 183 4.81 -8.25 10.11
N ILE A 184 4.35 -8.24 11.35
CA ILE A 184 4.76 -9.19 12.38
C ILE A 184 3.64 -10.18 12.64
N GLN A 185 4.01 -11.42 12.92
CA GLN A 185 3.07 -12.50 13.16
C GLN A 185 3.58 -13.34 14.33
N ASP A 186 2.70 -13.55 15.27
CA ASP A 186 2.83 -14.60 16.28
C ASP A 186 1.92 -15.75 15.85
N ASP A 187 2.44 -16.97 15.90
CA ASP A 187 1.72 -18.17 15.51
C ASP A 187 1.01 -18.81 16.72
N SER A 188 1.17 -18.25 17.92
CA SER A 188 0.37 -18.61 19.09
C SER A 188 -1.13 -18.34 18.84
N VAL A 189 -1.96 -19.29 19.28
CA VAL A 189 -3.42 -19.17 19.27
C VAL A 189 -3.82 -18.56 20.61
N PRO A 190 -4.39 -17.34 20.65
CA PRO A 190 -4.96 -16.84 21.88
C PRO A 190 -6.18 -17.67 22.24
N GLU A 191 -6.33 -18.01 23.52
CA GLU A 191 -7.57 -18.58 24.03
C GLU A 191 -8.69 -17.56 23.83
N VAL A 192 -9.77 -18.01 23.17
CA VAL A 192 -10.95 -17.17 22.95
C VAL A 192 -11.81 -17.29 24.18
N ILE A 193 -12.08 -16.15 24.83
CA ILE A 193 -13.01 -16.09 25.96
C ILE A 193 -14.40 -16.52 25.46
N PRO A 194 -15.03 -17.55 26.04
CA PRO A 194 -16.38 -17.96 25.67
C PRO A 194 -17.35 -16.80 25.84
N VAL A 195 -18.25 -16.59 24.86
CA VAL A 195 -19.19 -15.46 24.87
C VAL A 195 -20.05 -15.44 26.14
N ASP A 196 -20.38 -16.61 26.68
CA ASP A 196 -21.20 -16.78 27.88
C ASP A 196 -20.51 -16.29 29.17
N SER A 197 -19.20 -16.07 29.13
CA SER A 197 -18.41 -15.53 30.24
C SER A 197 -18.24 -13.99 30.20
N VAL A 198 -18.90 -13.30 29.26
CA VAL A 198 -18.84 -11.84 29.12
C VAL A 198 -19.93 -11.19 29.96
N GLU A 199 -19.57 -10.67 31.14
CA GLU A 199 -20.52 -10.09 32.09
C GLU A 199 -20.96 -8.65 31.74
N ASN A 200 -20.19 -7.90 30.94
CA ASN A 200 -20.44 -6.48 30.69
C ASN A 200 -20.33 -6.10 29.19
N PRO A 201 -21.33 -6.44 28.36
CA PRO A 201 -21.33 -6.06 26.96
C PRO A 201 -21.54 -4.55 26.80
N ILE A 202 -20.60 -3.87 26.14
CA ILE A 202 -20.71 -2.44 25.82
C ILE A 202 -21.32 -2.27 24.43
N GLY A 203 -22.49 -1.63 24.37
CA GLY A 203 -23.09 -1.18 23.11
C GLY A 203 -22.33 0.03 22.56
N ILE A 204 -22.01 0.02 21.27
CA ILE A 204 -21.30 1.11 20.59
C ILE A 204 -22.17 1.61 19.44
N ASP A 205 -22.59 2.88 19.50
CA ASP A 205 -23.22 3.58 18.38
C ASP A 205 -22.28 4.62 17.79
N MET A 206 -22.23 4.73 16.46
CA MET A 206 -21.35 5.65 15.74
C MET A 206 -22.17 6.66 14.93
N GLY A 207 -22.06 7.94 15.29
CA GLY A 207 -22.87 9.00 14.71
C GLY A 207 -22.10 10.08 13.94
N LEU A 208 -22.86 11.04 13.42
CA LEU A 208 -22.36 12.29 12.84
C LEU A 208 -22.31 13.44 13.84
N LYS A 209 -23.02 13.33 14.97
CA LYS A 209 -23.00 14.28 16.08
C LYS A 209 -21.81 13.97 17.00
N SER A 210 -21.77 12.74 17.50
CA SER A 210 -20.68 12.19 18.32
C SER A 210 -20.01 11.04 17.55
N PHE A 211 -18.69 10.91 17.69
CA PHE A 211 -17.92 9.89 16.96
C PHE A 211 -18.31 8.48 17.41
N LEU A 212 -18.53 8.35 18.71
CA LEU A 212 -18.91 7.11 19.36
C LEU A 212 -19.72 7.46 20.61
N VAL A 213 -20.85 6.81 20.80
CA VAL A 213 -21.68 6.84 22.02
C VAL A 213 -21.73 5.43 22.56
N LYS A 214 -21.51 5.29 23.87
CA LYS A 214 -21.55 4.00 24.56
C LYS A 214 -22.89 3.81 25.28
N SER A 215 -23.22 2.55 25.58
CA SER A 215 -24.40 2.20 26.39
C SER A 215 -24.37 2.78 27.81
N ASP A 216 -23.19 3.08 28.36
CA ASP A 216 -23.00 3.76 29.66
C ASP A 216 -23.26 5.29 29.59
N GLY A 217 -23.66 5.81 28.43
CA GLY A 217 -23.91 7.24 28.19
C GLY A 217 -22.64 8.07 27.92
N SER A 218 -21.45 7.46 27.96
CA SER A 218 -20.20 8.17 27.65
C SER A 218 -20.06 8.41 26.14
N GLU A 219 -19.63 9.63 25.80
CA GLU A 219 -19.50 10.05 24.40
C GLU A 219 -18.07 10.44 24.05
N VAL A 220 -17.65 10.05 22.84
CA VAL A 220 -16.43 10.54 22.20
C VAL A 220 -16.84 11.55 21.13
N PRO A 221 -16.45 12.83 21.24
CA PRO A 221 -16.84 13.84 20.26
C PRO A 221 -16.08 13.67 18.94
N ILE A 222 -16.68 14.09 17.82
CA ILE A 222 -15.99 14.11 16.52
C ILE A 222 -14.96 15.26 16.50
N PRO A 223 -13.65 14.98 16.31
CA PRO A 223 -12.62 16.02 16.42
C PRO A 223 -12.62 17.06 15.28
N GLN A 224 -13.30 16.75 14.16
CA GLN A 224 -13.42 17.56 12.94
C GLN A 224 -12.08 18.07 12.35
N TYR A 225 -11.00 17.31 12.46
CA TYR A 225 -9.65 17.74 12.02
C TYR A 225 -9.57 18.26 10.59
N TYR A 226 -10.31 17.64 9.66
CA TYR A 226 -10.33 18.10 8.27
C TYR A 226 -10.94 19.49 8.13
N ARG A 227 -12.05 19.78 8.84
CA ARG A 227 -12.71 21.10 8.82
C ARG A 227 -11.76 22.18 9.33
N LYS A 228 -11.08 21.92 10.46
CA LYS A 228 -10.06 22.81 11.03
C LYS A 228 -8.91 23.07 10.04
N ALA A 229 -8.49 22.06 9.27
CA ALA A 229 -7.42 22.18 8.28
C ALA A 229 -7.89 22.76 6.92
N GLN A 230 -9.20 22.85 6.67
CA GLN A 230 -9.77 23.12 5.34
C GLN A 230 -9.33 24.47 4.78
N LYS A 231 -9.36 25.55 5.59
CA LYS A 231 -8.93 26.90 5.18
C LYS A 231 -7.48 26.90 4.69
N ARG A 232 -6.58 26.22 5.43
CA ARG A 232 -5.17 26.08 5.07
C ARG A 232 -4.99 25.24 3.80
N LEU A 233 -5.69 24.11 3.69
CA LEU A 233 -5.64 23.25 2.50
C LEU A 233 -6.09 24.01 1.25
N LYS A 234 -7.21 24.74 1.32
CA LYS A 234 -7.74 25.56 0.22
C LYS A 234 -6.73 26.60 -0.26
N LYS A 235 -6.04 27.29 0.66
CA LYS A 235 -4.99 28.26 0.32
C LYS A 235 -3.83 27.60 -0.46
N ILE A 236 -3.34 26.47 0.02
CA ILE A 236 -2.24 25.74 -0.65
C ILE A 236 -2.69 25.18 -2.01
N GLN A 237 -3.92 24.65 -2.10
CA GLN A 237 -4.49 24.16 -3.36
C GLN A 237 -4.61 25.28 -4.40
N LYS A 238 -5.03 26.49 -4.00
CA LYS A 238 -5.08 27.67 -4.89
C LYS A 238 -3.71 28.02 -5.46
N VAL A 239 -2.65 27.98 -4.65
CA VAL A 239 -1.26 28.18 -5.09
C VAL A 239 -0.84 27.11 -6.10
N VAL A 240 -1.14 25.83 -5.81
CA VAL A 240 -0.86 24.74 -6.76
C VAL A 240 -1.58 24.96 -8.08
N SER A 241 -2.87 25.31 -8.05
CA SER A 241 -3.69 25.52 -9.25
C SER A 241 -3.12 26.62 -10.14
N ARG A 242 -2.80 27.78 -9.55
CA ARG A 242 -2.24 28.95 -10.25
C ARG A 242 -0.80 28.78 -10.75
N SER A 243 -0.05 27.82 -10.22
CA SER A 243 1.34 27.60 -10.63
C SER A 243 1.44 26.86 -11.96
N LYS A 244 2.29 27.34 -12.89
CA LYS A 244 2.55 26.69 -14.19
C LYS A 244 2.89 25.20 -14.02
N LYS A 245 2.22 24.33 -14.79
CA LYS A 245 2.49 22.88 -14.80
C LYS A 245 3.97 22.63 -15.12
N GLY A 246 4.59 21.66 -14.44
CA GLY A 246 6.02 21.33 -14.60
C GLY A 246 7.01 22.24 -13.86
N SER A 247 6.63 23.48 -13.50
CA SER A 247 7.54 24.43 -12.84
C SER A 247 8.04 23.94 -11.47
N ASN A 248 9.24 24.37 -11.09
CA ASN A 248 9.83 24.07 -9.77
C ASN A 248 8.98 24.64 -8.63
N ASN A 249 8.34 25.80 -8.83
CA ASN A 249 7.41 26.39 -7.87
C ASN A 249 6.18 25.51 -7.65
N ARG A 250 5.60 24.96 -8.73
CA ARG A 250 4.49 24.00 -8.60
C ARG A 250 4.93 22.75 -7.85
N LYS A 251 6.12 22.20 -8.13
CA LYS A 251 6.63 21.02 -7.42
C LYS A 251 6.75 21.28 -5.91
N LYS A 252 7.28 22.44 -5.51
CA LYS A 252 7.35 22.88 -4.11
C LYS A 252 5.95 22.99 -3.48
N ALA A 253 5.00 23.60 -4.18
CA ALA A 253 3.62 23.76 -3.71
C ALA A 253 2.89 22.41 -3.54
N VAL A 254 3.05 21.49 -4.50
CA VAL A 254 2.49 20.12 -4.42
C VAL A 254 3.08 19.34 -3.25
N SER A 255 4.39 19.48 -2.98
CA SER A 255 5.00 18.86 -1.80
C SER A 255 4.40 19.39 -0.50
N LYS A 256 4.24 20.72 -0.37
CA LYS A 256 3.57 21.34 0.78
C LYS A 256 2.13 20.83 0.95
N LEU A 257 1.39 20.73 -0.15
CA LEU A 257 0.02 20.20 -0.16
C LEU A 257 -0.02 18.74 0.32
N GLY A 258 0.89 17.91 -0.19
CA GLY A 258 1.01 16.50 0.20
C GLY A 258 1.26 16.33 1.69
N LYS A 259 2.19 17.13 2.26
CA LYS A 259 2.47 17.12 3.71
C LYS A 259 1.27 17.56 4.54
N ALA A 260 0.53 18.58 4.09
CA ALA A 260 -0.67 19.05 4.78
C ALA A 260 -1.78 17.98 4.80
N HIS A 261 -2.05 17.32 3.66
CA HIS A 261 -3.00 16.21 3.61
C HIS A 261 -2.54 15.01 4.44
N GLN A 262 -1.23 14.70 4.41
CA GLN A 262 -0.68 13.63 5.22
C GLN A 262 -0.88 13.90 6.71
N ARG A 263 -0.63 15.12 7.19
CA ARG A 263 -0.86 15.48 8.60
C ARG A 263 -2.31 15.22 9.02
N VAL A 264 -3.29 15.63 8.21
CA VAL A 264 -4.70 15.36 8.49
C VAL A 264 -4.99 13.87 8.54
N ALA A 265 -4.47 13.10 7.59
CA ALA A 265 -4.67 11.65 7.56
C ALA A 265 -4.03 10.94 8.75
N ASP A 266 -2.82 11.31 9.13
CA ASP A 266 -2.08 10.72 10.25
C ASP A 266 -2.75 11.10 11.59
N THR A 267 -3.20 12.34 11.78
CA THR A 267 -3.95 12.75 13.00
C THR A 267 -5.28 12.00 13.15
N ARG A 268 -6.01 11.78 12.05
CA ARG A 268 -7.25 10.99 12.09
C ARG A 268 -6.97 9.54 12.49
N LYS A 269 -5.93 8.93 11.92
CA LYS A 269 -5.53 7.56 12.28
C LYS A 269 -5.12 7.46 13.74
N ASP A 270 -4.36 8.42 14.26
CA ASP A 270 -3.94 8.45 15.65
C ASP A 270 -5.15 8.44 16.62
N VAL A 271 -6.16 9.27 16.36
CA VAL A 271 -7.39 9.23 17.16
C VAL A 271 -8.09 7.89 17.07
N HIS A 272 -8.27 7.34 15.87
CA HIS A 272 -8.92 6.02 15.73
C HIS A 272 -8.19 4.92 16.50
N PHE A 273 -6.85 4.91 16.47
CA PHE A 273 -6.06 3.94 17.22
C PHE A 273 -6.16 4.15 18.73
N LYS A 274 -6.11 5.40 19.21
CA LYS A 274 -6.23 5.71 20.64
C LYS A 274 -7.62 5.39 21.17
N THR A 275 -8.68 5.71 20.42
CA THR A 275 -10.05 5.37 20.78
C THR A 275 -10.24 3.86 20.82
N ALA A 276 -9.78 3.12 19.80
CA ALA A 276 -9.85 1.66 19.79
C ALA A 276 -9.07 1.03 20.95
N LYS A 277 -7.86 1.53 21.26
CA LYS A 277 -7.09 1.05 22.41
C LYS A 277 -7.79 1.37 23.74
N GLY A 278 -8.38 2.56 23.86
CA GLY A 278 -9.18 2.92 25.04
C GLY A 278 -10.37 1.99 25.23
N LEU A 279 -11.02 1.57 24.14
CA LEU A 279 -12.13 0.60 24.18
C LEU A 279 -11.72 -0.79 24.64
N LEU A 280 -10.51 -1.22 24.30
CA LEU A 280 -9.98 -2.55 24.67
C LEU A 280 -9.38 -2.61 26.07
N ASN A 281 -9.03 -1.46 26.65
CA ASN A 281 -8.37 -1.36 27.95
C ASN A 281 -9.36 -1.01 29.08
N MET A 282 -10.67 -1.06 28.79
CA MET A 282 -11.73 -0.84 29.79
C MET A 282 -12.02 -2.11 30.56
#